data_AF-R9MFQ2-F1
#
_entry.id   AF-R9MFQ2-F1
#
_cell.length_a   1.000
_cell.length_b   1.000
_cell.length_c   1.000
_cell.angle_alpha   90.00
_cell.angle_beta   90.00
_cell.angle_gamma   90.00
#
_symmetry.space_group_name_H-M   'P 1'
#
loop_
_entity.id
_entity.type
_entity.pdbx_description
1 polymer ?
#
loop_
_entity_poly.entity_id
_entity_poly.type
_entity_poly.pdbx_seq_one_letter_code
_entity_poly.pdbx_strand_id
1 'polypeptide(L)'
;MNTSEVKCTQKAKTYAAVKKAWGKANKVHKNGDYRSYAWKNGKTSISFVTDKKGKRMGDIVINIQNKKATLCGIKVGMSKKQALQKLRKQFGKKNVSDTKNQILVKMGPFDPMTFNLKSGKISSIYFWHS
;
A
#
# COMPACT_ATOMS: atom_id res chain seq x y z
N MET A 1 -18.19 19.39 13.71
CA MET A 1 -17.27 18.23 13.83
C MET A 1 -16.19 18.37 12.77
N ASN A 2 -14.93 18.55 13.16
CA ASN A 2 -13.84 18.87 12.23
C ASN A 2 -13.19 17.57 11.74
N THR A 3 -13.71 16.99 10.65
CA THR A 3 -13.08 15.87 9.95
C THR A 3 -11.83 16.38 9.25
N SER A 4 -10.73 16.45 10.00
CA SER A 4 -9.39 16.62 9.42
C SER A 4 -9.12 15.41 8.55
N GLU A 5 -9.42 15.53 7.26
CA GLU A 5 -9.09 14.55 6.24
C GLU A 5 -7.60 14.25 6.36
N VAL A 6 -7.29 13.00 6.68
CA VAL A 6 -5.92 12.51 6.57
C VAL A 6 -5.58 12.61 5.08
N LYS A 7 -4.87 13.67 4.69
CA LYS A 7 -4.28 13.78 3.36
C LYS A 7 -3.24 12.67 3.22
N CYS A 8 -3.68 11.48 2.85
CA CYS A 8 -2.78 10.46 2.34
C CYS A 8 -2.28 10.95 0.99
N THR A 9 -1.16 11.67 1.00
CA THR A 9 -0.55 12.14 -0.22
C THR A 9 -0.01 10.91 -0.95
N GLN A 10 -0.77 10.42 -1.92
CA GLN A 10 -0.32 9.34 -2.80
C GLN A 10 0.89 9.84 -3.58
N LYS A 11 2.10 9.58 -3.07
CA LYS A 11 3.35 10.07 -3.69
C LYS A 11 3.62 9.40 -5.05
N ALA A 12 3.04 8.24 -5.33
CA ALA A 12 3.13 7.57 -6.62
C ALA A 12 1.82 7.74 -7.41
N LYS A 13 1.67 8.88 -8.09
CA LYS A 13 0.50 9.16 -8.96
C LYS A 13 0.66 8.60 -10.38
N THR A 14 1.83 8.04 -10.72
CA THR A 14 2.17 7.67 -12.10
C THR A 14 2.86 6.32 -12.18
N TYR A 15 2.71 5.66 -13.33
CA TYR A 15 3.45 4.44 -13.66
C TYR A 15 4.97 4.63 -13.55
N ALA A 16 5.50 5.78 -13.97
CA ALA A 16 6.93 6.07 -13.93
C ALA A 16 7.50 6.02 -12.50
N ALA A 17 6.77 6.54 -11.52
CA ALA A 17 7.18 6.51 -10.11
C ALA A 17 7.26 5.08 -9.58
N VAL A 18 6.29 4.22 -9.93
CA VAL A 18 6.30 2.81 -9.53
C VAL A 18 7.41 2.05 -10.25
N LYS A 19 7.59 2.27 -11.56
CA LYS A 19 8.64 1.65 -12.37
C LYS A 19 10.04 1.96 -11.83
N LYS A 20 10.29 3.17 -11.36
CA LYS A 20 11.58 3.57 -10.76
C LYS A 20 11.91 2.76 -9.49
N ALA A 21 10.90 2.46 -8.68
CA ALA A 21 11.08 1.76 -7.41
C ALA A 21 11.00 0.22 -7.52
N TRP A 22 10.23 -0.30 -8.49
CA TRP A 22 9.91 -1.72 -8.59
C TRP A 22 10.34 -2.37 -9.92
N GLY A 23 10.95 -1.61 -10.83
CA GLY A 23 11.33 -2.08 -12.15
C GLY A 23 10.13 -2.18 -13.11
N LYS A 24 10.34 -2.86 -14.25
CA LYS A 24 9.28 -3.07 -15.24
C LYS A 24 8.19 -3.98 -14.68
N ALA A 25 6.93 -3.71 -15.04
CA ALA A 25 5.79 -4.57 -14.69
C ALA A 25 5.94 -5.95 -15.35
N ASN A 26 5.51 -7.00 -14.65
CA ASN A 26 5.50 -8.36 -15.18
C ASN A 26 4.39 -8.56 -16.23
N LYS A 27 3.25 -7.88 -16.06
CA LYS A 27 2.15 -7.87 -17.02
C LYS A 27 1.70 -6.46 -17.32
N VAL A 28 1.40 -6.20 -18.59
CA VAL A 28 0.83 -4.95 -19.08
C VAL A 28 -0.31 -5.29 -20.04
N HIS A 29 -1.53 -4.83 -19.74
CA HIS A 29 -2.63 -4.91 -20.70
C HIS A 29 -3.00 -3.51 -21.17
N LYS A 30 -3.20 -3.35 -22.47
CA LYS A 30 -3.66 -2.12 -23.10
C LYS A 30 -5.11 -2.33 -23.52
N ASN A 31 -6.00 -1.43 -23.13
CA ASN A 31 -7.39 -1.43 -23.56
C ASN A 31 -7.79 0.00 -23.91
N GLY A 32 -7.77 0.33 -25.21
CA GLY A 32 -8.03 1.68 -25.71
C GLY A 32 -7.18 2.74 -24.98
N ASP A 33 -7.86 3.62 -24.27
CA ASP A 33 -7.27 4.74 -23.52
C ASP A 33 -6.62 4.34 -22.18
N TYR A 34 -6.70 3.07 -21.77
CA TYR A 34 -6.20 2.61 -20.47
C TYR A 34 -5.10 1.56 -20.56
N ARG A 35 -4.26 1.53 -19.53
CA ARG A 35 -3.22 0.52 -19.34
C ARG A 35 -3.27 -0.03 -17.93
N SER A 36 -3.38 -1.34 -17.78
CA SER A 36 -3.20 -2.00 -16.49
C SER A 36 -1.77 -2.52 -16.35
N TYR A 37 -1.21 -2.35 -15.16
CA TYR A 37 0.13 -2.82 -14.84
C TYR A 37 0.08 -3.72 -13.63
N ALA A 38 0.77 -4.85 -13.68
CA ALA A 38 0.93 -5.73 -12.54
C ALA A 38 2.39 -6.14 -12.34
N TRP A 39 2.86 -6.02 -11.10
CA TRP A 39 4.09 -6.61 -10.61
C TRP A 39 3.73 -7.78 -9.72
N LYS A 40 4.42 -8.90 -9.87
CA LYS A 40 4.32 -10.09 -9.03
C LYS A 40 5.72 -10.64 -8.79
N ASN A 41 6.09 -10.76 -7.53
CA ASN A 41 7.32 -11.41 -7.10
C ASN A 41 6.99 -12.37 -5.94
N GLY A 42 6.85 -13.65 -6.27
CA GLY A 42 6.30 -14.66 -5.37
C GLY A 42 4.87 -14.32 -4.95
N LYS A 43 4.64 -14.20 -3.64
CA LYS A 43 3.35 -13.84 -3.04
C LYS A 43 3.13 -12.32 -2.88
N THR A 44 4.08 -11.48 -3.30
CA THR A 44 3.93 -10.02 -3.31
C THR A 44 3.45 -9.56 -4.69
N SER A 45 2.47 -8.66 -4.73
CA SER A 45 1.98 -8.02 -5.95
C SER A 45 1.61 -6.55 -5.78
N ILE A 46 1.70 -5.80 -6.88
CA ILE A 46 1.11 -4.46 -7.03
C ILE A 46 0.35 -4.45 -8.35
N SER A 47 -0.85 -3.91 -8.38
CA SER A 47 -1.57 -3.63 -9.62
C SER A 47 -2.33 -2.31 -9.57
N PHE A 48 -2.36 -1.61 -10.70
CA PHE A 48 -3.18 -0.41 -10.90
C PHE A 48 -3.41 -0.14 -12.39
N VAL A 49 -4.36 0.75 -12.69
CA VAL A 49 -4.66 1.23 -14.04
C VAL A 49 -4.13 2.65 -14.23
N THR A 50 -3.77 3.01 -15.45
CA THR A 50 -3.49 4.40 -15.85
C THR A 50 -4.26 4.81 -17.08
N ASP A 51 -4.43 6.11 -17.29
CA ASP A 51 -4.75 6.67 -18.60
C ASP A 51 -3.57 6.48 -19.60
N LYS A 52 -3.80 6.90 -20.85
CA LYS A 52 -2.78 6.93 -21.90
C LYS A 52 -1.56 7.79 -21.58
N LYS A 53 -1.70 8.77 -20.67
CA LYS A 53 -0.61 9.65 -20.19
C LYS A 53 0.15 9.06 -19.00
N GLY A 54 -0.23 7.88 -18.51
CA GLY A 54 0.43 7.19 -17.41
C GLY A 54 0.04 7.70 -16.01
N LYS A 55 -1.02 8.51 -15.91
CA LYS A 55 -1.61 8.95 -14.63
C LYS A 55 -2.49 7.84 -14.07
N ARG A 56 -2.29 7.49 -12.80
CA ARG A 56 -3.06 6.45 -12.11
C ARG A 56 -4.55 6.77 -12.14
N MET A 57 -5.36 5.78 -12.47
CA MET A 57 -6.82 5.83 -12.52
C MET A 57 -7.41 4.65 -11.77
N GLY A 58 -8.54 4.90 -11.10
CA GLY A 58 -9.27 3.90 -10.33
C GLY A 58 -8.39 3.15 -9.34
N ASP A 59 -8.63 1.86 -9.25
CA ASP A 59 -8.11 1.02 -8.19
C ASP A 59 -6.59 0.84 -8.19
N ILE A 60 -6.02 0.84 -6.99
CA ILE A 60 -4.70 0.30 -6.69
C ILE A 60 -4.84 -0.83 -5.67
N VAL A 61 -4.15 -1.93 -5.93
CA VAL A 61 -4.00 -3.04 -5.00
C VAL A 61 -2.51 -3.25 -4.74
N ILE A 62 -2.14 -3.32 -3.46
CA ILE A 62 -0.81 -3.68 -2.98
C ILE A 62 -0.96 -4.83 -2.00
N ASN A 63 -0.28 -5.93 -2.28
CA ASN A 63 -0.19 -7.09 -1.39
C ASN A 63 1.28 -7.44 -1.21
N ILE A 64 1.84 -7.27 -0.02
CA ILE A 64 3.24 -7.56 0.29
C ILE A 64 3.31 -8.73 1.26
N GLN A 65 3.99 -9.80 0.84
CA GLN A 65 4.20 -11.00 1.65
C GLN A 65 5.68 -11.44 1.70
N ASN A 66 6.54 -10.83 0.90
CA ASN A 66 7.98 -11.05 0.95
C ASN A 66 8.69 -10.01 1.86
N LYS A 67 9.92 -10.33 2.28
CA LYS A 67 10.72 -9.49 3.17
C LYS A 67 11.44 -8.32 2.47
N LYS A 68 11.40 -8.26 1.13
CA LYS A 68 12.18 -7.30 0.32
C LYS A 68 11.42 -6.00 0.06
N ALA A 69 10.10 -6.06 -0.03
CA ALA A 69 9.27 -4.89 -0.26
C ALA A 69 8.95 -4.15 1.05
N THR A 70 8.76 -2.84 0.94
CA THR A 70 8.29 -1.99 2.03
C THR A 70 7.08 -1.17 1.59
N LEU A 71 6.17 -0.87 2.53
CA LEU A 71 5.11 0.11 2.38
C LEU A 71 5.11 0.98 3.64
N CYS A 72 5.14 2.31 3.48
CA CYS A 72 5.26 3.27 4.59
C CYS A 72 6.44 2.96 5.54
N GLY A 73 7.55 2.45 4.99
CA GLY A 73 8.73 2.06 5.76
C GLY A 73 8.54 0.82 6.64
N ILE A 74 7.45 0.07 6.46
CA ILE A 74 7.13 -1.21 7.10
C ILE A 74 7.42 -2.36 6.13
N LYS A 75 7.95 -3.47 6.63
CA LYS A 75 8.21 -4.70 5.84
C LYS A 75 7.83 -5.95 6.63
N VAL A 76 7.64 -7.06 5.91
CA VAL A 76 7.44 -8.38 6.52
C VAL A 76 8.62 -8.73 7.43
N GLY A 77 8.30 -9.24 8.62
CA GLY A 77 9.24 -9.56 9.69
C GLY A 77 9.51 -8.42 10.68
N MET A 78 9.07 -7.19 10.41
CA MET A 78 9.17 -6.08 11.36
C MET A 78 8.34 -6.37 12.62
N SER A 79 8.83 -6.00 13.80
CA SER A 79 8.06 -6.20 15.04
C SER A 79 6.83 -5.28 15.10
N LYS A 80 5.76 -5.73 15.75
CA LYS A 80 4.55 -4.93 16.00
C LYS A 80 4.89 -3.57 16.63
N LYS A 81 5.78 -3.55 17.62
CA LYS A 81 6.23 -2.34 18.34
C LYS A 81 6.86 -1.32 17.38
N GLN A 82 7.81 -1.76 16.55
CA GLN A 82 8.46 -0.88 15.56
C GLN A 82 7.46 -0.37 14.51
N ALA A 83 6.57 -1.24 14.04
CA ALA A 83 5.56 -0.85 13.05
C ALA A 83 4.60 0.20 13.61
N LEU A 84 4.07 0.00 14.81
CA LEU A 84 3.19 0.97 15.49
C LEU A 84 3.87 2.32 15.68
N GLN A 85 5.14 2.34 16.10
CA GLN A 85 5.88 3.59 16.28
C GLN A 85 5.96 4.39 14.96
N LYS A 86 6.34 3.74 13.86
CA LYS A 86 6.45 4.38 12.55
C LYS A 86 5.09 4.84 12.02
N LEU A 87 4.08 3.98 12.07
CA LEU A 87 2.75 4.28 11.55
C LEU A 87 2.08 5.41 12.35
N ARG A 88 2.15 5.38 13.68
CA ARG A 88 1.60 6.45 14.53
C ARG A 88 2.34 7.78 14.34
N LYS A 89 3.64 7.74 14.07
CA LYS A 89 4.41 8.95 13.71
C LYS A 89 3.96 9.52 12.36
N GLN A 90 3.70 8.67 11.38
CA GLN A 90 3.36 9.10 10.02
C GLN A 90 1.88 9.51 9.86
N PHE A 91 0.95 8.78 10.49
CA PHE A 91 -0.50 8.94 10.28
C PHE A 91 -1.22 9.52 11.50
N GLY A 92 -0.56 9.64 12.65
CA GLY A 92 -1.15 10.06 13.91
C GLY A 92 -1.81 8.92 14.68
N LYS A 93 -1.70 8.94 16.01
CA LYS A 93 -2.22 7.87 16.90
C LYS A 93 -3.71 7.57 16.68
N LYS A 94 -4.54 8.60 16.46
CA LYS A 94 -5.99 8.47 16.24
C LYS A 94 -6.38 7.69 14.98
N ASN A 95 -5.46 7.56 14.02
CA ASN A 95 -5.69 6.90 12.74
C ASN A 95 -5.07 5.50 12.68
N VAL A 96 -4.47 5.02 13.78
CA VAL A 96 -3.77 3.73 13.82
C VAL A 96 -4.31 2.92 14.98
N SER A 97 -5.08 1.88 14.68
CA SER A 97 -5.56 0.89 15.65
C SER A 97 -4.83 -0.45 15.48
N ASP A 98 -4.85 -1.28 16.52
CA ASP A 98 -4.22 -2.58 16.47
C ASP A 98 -4.95 -3.61 17.33
N THR A 99 -4.85 -4.87 16.91
CA THR A 99 -5.28 -6.05 17.67
C THR A 99 -4.11 -7.01 17.84
N LYS A 100 -4.34 -8.20 18.39
CA LYS A 100 -3.32 -9.26 18.44
C LYS A 100 -2.79 -9.63 17.03
N ASN A 101 -3.67 -9.58 16.03
CA ASN A 101 -3.41 -10.16 14.70
C ASN A 101 -3.23 -9.12 13.59
N GLN A 102 -3.48 -7.84 13.85
CA GLN A 102 -3.37 -6.81 12.81
C GLN A 102 -3.05 -5.42 13.38
N ILE A 103 -2.51 -4.56 12.53
CA ILE A 103 -2.52 -3.10 12.68
C ILE A 103 -3.31 -2.54 11.50
N LEU A 104 -4.24 -1.62 11.77
CA LEU A 104 -5.07 -0.96 10.79
C LEU A 104 -4.75 0.53 10.77
N VAL A 105 -4.57 1.09 9.58
CA VAL A 105 -4.39 2.53 9.38
C VAL A 105 -5.59 3.06 8.63
N LYS A 106 -6.33 3.98 9.26
CA LYS A 106 -7.50 4.62 8.67
C LYS A 106 -7.09 5.53 7.50
N MET A 107 -7.73 5.33 6.36
CA MET A 107 -7.43 6.02 5.10
C MET A 107 -8.63 6.84 4.62
N GLY A 108 -9.26 7.62 5.50
CA GLY A 108 -10.46 8.40 5.16
C GLY A 108 -11.74 7.54 5.11
N PRO A 109 -12.59 7.67 4.07
CA PRO A 109 -13.81 6.86 3.91
C PRO A 109 -13.54 5.46 3.35
N PHE A 110 -12.29 5.17 2.96
CA PHE A 110 -11.91 3.91 2.34
C PHE A 110 -11.48 2.85 3.36
N ASP A 111 -11.39 1.61 2.89
CA ASP A 111 -10.87 0.50 3.66
C ASP A 111 -9.48 0.80 4.25
N PRO A 112 -9.23 0.35 5.49
CA PRO A 112 -7.96 0.61 6.14
C PRO A 112 -6.81 -0.12 5.44
N MET A 113 -5.65 0.53 5.40
CA MET A 113 -4.41 -0.18 5.10
C MET A 113 -4.13 -1.16 6.23
N THR A 114 -3.94 -2.42 5.88
CA THR A 114 -3.89 -3.54 6.82
C THR A 114 -2.48 -4.12 6.88
N PHE A 115 -1.97 -4.29 8.10
CA PHE A 115 -0.71 -4.96 8.38
C PHE A 115 -0.99 -6.18 9.26
N ASN A 116 -1.00 -7.37 8.66
CA ASN A 116 -1.26 -8.60 9.39
C ASN A 116 -0.05 -8.98 10.24
N LEU A 117 -0.32 -9.59 11.39
CA LEU A 117 0.65 -10.03 12.36
C LEU A 117 0.60 -11.55 12.50
N LYS A 118 1.77 -12.17 12.60
CA LYS A 118 1.94 -13.55 13.07
C LYS A 118 3.05 -13.55 14.10
N SER A 119 2.77 -14.09 15.29
CA SER A 119 3.73 -14.13 16.40
C SER A 119 4.37 -12.77 16.71
N GLY A 120 3.56 -11.70 16.74
CA GLY A 120 4.01 -10.34 17.06
C GLY A 120 4.85 -9.63 15.98
N LYS A 121 4.97 -10.20 14.78
CA LYS A 121 5.71 -9.62 13.65
C LYS A 121 4.80 -9.46 12.43
N ILE A 122 5.09 -8.48 11.58
CA ILE A 122 4.38 -8.29 10.30
C ILE A 122 4.52 -9.55 9.44
N SER A 123 3.40 -10.17 9.07
CA SER A 123 3.33 -11.33 8.19
C SER A 123 2.95 -10.95 6.75
N SER A 124 2.08 -9.94 6.59
CA SER A 124 1.74 -9.38 5.28
C SER A 124 1.25 -7.94 5.41
N ILE A 125 1.25 -7.21 4.30
CA ILE A 125 0.71 -5.86 4.19
C ILE A 125 -0.27 -5.85 3.03
N TYR A 126 -1.47 -5.31 3.25
CA TYR A 126 -2.50 -5.17 2.24
C TYR A 126 -2.99 -3.73 2.19
N PHE A 127 -3.15 -3.21 0.98
CA PHE A 127 -3.76 -1.93 0.74
C PHE A 127 -4.56 -1.99 -0.56
N TRP A 128 -5.82 -1.60 -0.48
CA TRP A 128 -6.66 -1.34 -1.63
C TRP A 128 -7.28 0.04 -1.50
N HIS A 129 -7.43 0.71 -2.63
CA HIS A 129 -8.06 2.02 -2.72
C HIS A 129 -8.59 2.20 -4.14
N SER A 130 -9.84 2.64 -4.27
CA SER A 130 -10.50 3.04 -5.52
C SER A 130 -10.41 4.54 -5.75
#